data_AF-A0AAV9HG27-F1
#
_entry.id   AF-A0AAV9HG27-F1
#
_cell.length_a   1.000
_cell.length_b   1.000
_cell.length_c   1.000
_cell.angle_alpha   90.00
_cell.angle_beta   90.00
_cell.angle_gamma   90.00
#
_symmetry.space_group_name_H-M   'P 1'
#
loop_
_entity.id
_entity.type
_entity.pdbx_description
1 polymer ?
#
loop_
_entity_poly.entity_id
_entity_poly.type
_entity_poly.pdbx_seq_one_letter_code
_entity_poly.pdbx_strand_id
1 'polypeptide(L)'
;MSGNNKKDYSSIPTPETCYADFCLVPVGTASPSVAKEVASVQKLLASSGVKYTMHSAGTTLEGSWDQVFRVIGQAHSLVHQGGVVRVQTSMRVGTR
;
A
#
# COMPACT_ATOMS: atom_id res chain seq x y z
N MET A 1 20.33 42.10 -0.15
CA MET A 1 19.31 41.23 0.47
C MET A 1 18.85 40.24 -0.58
N SER A 2 19.47 39.07 -0.67
CA SER A 2 19.08 38.06 -1.67
C SER A 2 17.83 37.35 -1.15
N GLY A 3 16.68 37.65 -1.75
CA GLY A 3 15.40 37.03 -1.39
C GLY A 3 15.46 35.53 -1.65
N ASN A 4 15.29 34.74 -0.60
CA ASN A 4 15.29 33.30 -0.67
C ASN A 4 13.98 32.85 -1.35
N ASN A 5 14.02 32.63 -2.67
CA ASN A 5 12.87 32.18 -3.44
C ASN A 5 12.60 30.70 -3.13
N LYS A 6 11.78 30.44 -2.10
CA LYS A 6 11.46 29.08 -1.65
C LYS A 6 10.50 28.45 -2.67
N LYS A 7 10.92 27.36 -3.32
CA LYS A 7 10.03 26.56 -4.19
C LYS A 7 8.85 26.02 -3.38
N ASP A 8 7.64 26.23 -3.89
CA ASP A 8 6.42 25.60 -3.39
C ASP A 8 6.28 24.20 -3.99
N TYR A 9 6.31 23.18 -3.14
CA TYR A 9 6.19 21.78 -3.54
C TYR A 9 4.74 21.28 -3.50
N SER A 10 3.79 22.05 -2.96
CA SER A 10 2.40 21.61 -2.78
C SER A 10 1.62 21.51 -4.08
N SER A 11 2.08 22.16 -5.14
CA SER A 11 1.44 22.16 -6.46
C SER A 11 1.97 21.09 -7.41
N ILE A 12 2.94 20.27 -7.00
CA ILE A 12 3.48 19.20 -7.85
C ILE A 12 2.49 18.03 -7.82
N PRO A 13 1.87 17.66 -8.96
CA PRO A 13 0.92 16.55 -9.00
C PRO A 13 1.65 15.22 -8.85
N THR A 14 0.93 14.20 -8.37
CA THR A 14 1.36 12.82 -8.46
C THR A 14 1.20 12.29 -9.89
N PRO A 15 1.95 11.25 -10.28
CA PRO A 15 1.75 10.59 -11.57
C PRO A 15 0.33 10.07 -11.74
N GLU A 16 -0.20 10.09 -12.97
CA GLU A 16 -1.55 9.61 -13.26
C GLU A 16 -1.71 8.12 -12.95
N THR A 17 -0.69 7.31 -13.26
CA THR A 17 -0.70 5.86 -13.05
C THR A 17 0.59 5.35 -12.41
N CYS A 18 0.49 4.22 -11.71
CA CYS A 18 1.62 3.51 -11.17
C CYS A 18 1.39 1.99 -11.17
N TYR A 19 2.49 1.26 -10.99
CA TYR A 19 2.47 -0.13 -10.54
C TYR A 19 3.24 -0.22 -9.23
N ALA A 20 2.68 -0.89 -8.23
CA ALA A 20 3.27 -1.05 -6.91
C ALA A 20 3.26 -2.50 -6.49
N ASP A 21 4.44 -3.09 -6.29
CA ASP A 21 4.61 -4.38 -5.62
C ASP A 21 4.80 -4.12 -4.12
N PHE A 22 3.88 -4.61 -3.28
CA PHE A 22 3.95 -4.43 -1.84
C PHE A 22 3.88 -5.77 -1.08
N CYS A 23 4.59 -5.83 0.05
CA CYS A 23 4.56 -6.93 1.00
C CYS A 23 4.23 -6.38 2.38
N LEU A 24 3.11 -6.83 2.96
CA LEU A 24 2.60 -6.39 4.26
C LEU A 24 2.86 -7.47 5.31
N VAL A 25 3.54 -7.08 6.38
CA VAL A 25 3.95 -7.97 7.48
C VAL A 25 3.38 -7.47 8.81
N PRO A 26 2.46 -8.22 9.45
CA PRO A 26 2.09 -8.02 10.84
C PRO A 26 3.29 -8.23 11.77
N VAL A 27 3.47 -7.36 12.77
CA VAL A 27 4.57 -7.43 13.73
C VAL A 27 4.02 -7.49 15.15
N GLY A 28 4.59 -8.39 15.97
CA GLY A 28 4.20 -8.55 17.37
C GLY A 28 2.90 -9.33 17.57
N THR A 29 2.55 -10.20 16.62
CA THR A 29 1.42 -11.14 16.75
C THR A 29 1.78 -12.27 17.74
N ALA A 30 0.78 -12.81 18.42
CA ALA A 30 0.96 -13.95 19.33
C ALA A 30 1.32 -15.28 18.60
N SER A 31 1.20 -15.30 17.28
CA SER A 31 1.47 -16.45 16.41
C SER A 31 2.30 -16.02 15.19
N PRO A 32 3.21 -16.87 14.69
CA PRO A 32 3.98 -16.60 13.47
C PRO A 32 3.14 -16.71 12.18
N SER A 33 1.95 -17.30 12.24
CA SER A 33 1.09 -17.42 11.06
C SER A 33 0.44 -16.09 10.71
N VAL A 34 0.46 -15.73 9.42
CA VAL A 34 -0.16 -14.53 8.85
C VAL A 34 -1.32 -14.84 7.88
N ALA A 35 -1.77 -16.10 7.85
CA ALA A 35 -2.73 -16.57 6.87
C ALA A 35 -4.09 -15.85 6.95
N LYS A 36 -4.51 -15.47 8.16
CA LYS A 36 -5.78 -14.76 8.39
C LYS A 36 -5.74 -13.35 7.80
N GLU A 37 -4.62 -12.65 7.99
CA GLU A 37 -4.38 -11.30 7.49
C GLU A 37 -4.29 -11.32 5.96
N VAL A 38 -3.53 -12.26 5.39
CA VAL A 38 -3.42 -12.46 3.94
C VAL A 38 -4.80 -12.75 3.32
N ALA A 39 -5.60 -13.64 3.91
CA ALA A 39 -6.94 -13.94 3.42
C ALA A 39 -7.89 -12.73 3.48
N SER A 40 -7.73 -11.87 4.49
CA SER A 40 -8.53 -10.64 4.63
C SER A 40 -8.14 -9.61 3.56
N VAL A 41 -6.83 -9.40 3.35
CA VAL A 41 -6.32 -8.52 2.30
C VAL A 41 -6.72 -9.02 0.91
N GLN A 42 -6.69 -10.33 0.66
CA GLN A 42 -7.14 -10.90 -0.61
C GLN A 42 -8.60 -10.56 -0.92
N LYS A 43 -9.50 -10.62 0.08
CA LYS A 43 -10.91 -10.21 -0.09
C LYS A 43 -11.05 -8.72 -0.38
N LEU A 44 -10.27 -7.87 0.30
CA LEU A 44 -10.22 -6.44 0.03
C LEU A 44 -9.81 -6.18 -1.43
N LEU A 45 -8.72 -6.82 -1.89
CA LEU A 45 -8.23 -6.67 -3.27
C LEU A 45 -9.28 -7.07 -4.30
N ALA A 46 -9.95 -8.21 -4.10
CA ALA A 46 -11.03 -8.67 -4.98
C ALA A 46 -12.20 -7.67 -5.08
N SER A 47 -12.50 -6.93 -4.00
CA SER A 47 -13.54 -5.88 -3.98
C SER A 47 -13.07 -4.50 -4.46
N SER A 48 -11.76 -4.31 -4.62
CA SER A 48 -11.18 -2.97 -4.78
C SER A 48 -11.38 -2.33 -6.15
N GLY A 49 -11.62 -3.15 -7.17
CA GLY A 49 -11.64 -2.75 -8.58
C GLY A 49 -10.26 -2.42 -9.18
N VAL A 50 -9.19 -2.51 -8.38
CA VAL A 50 -7.80 -2.30 -8.84
C VAL A 50 -7.28 -3.59 -9.45
N LYS A 51 -6.56 -3.50 -10.57
CA LYS A 51 -5.89 -4.66 -11.17
C LYS A 51 -4.79 -5.14 -10.21
N TYR A 52 -4.78 -6.43 -9.89
CA TYR A 52 -3.80 -6.99 -8.97
C TYR A 52 -3.31 -8.38 -9.36
N THR A 53 -2.10 -8.70 -8.93
CA THR A 53 -1.51 -10.04 -9.04
C THR A 53 -0.84 -10.40 -7.71
N MET A 54 -1.29 -11.47 -7.07
CA MET A 54 -0.65 -12.00 -5.85
C MET A 54 0.45 -12.99 -6.22
N HIS A 55 1.52 -13.02 -5.43
CA HIS A 55 2.61 -14.00 -5.57
C HIS A 55 3.18 -14.35 -4.19
N SER A 56 4.18 -15.22 -4.14
CA SER A 56 4.76 -15.75 -2.89
C SER A 56 5.34 -14.69 -1.96
N ALA A 57 5.74 -13.53 -2.49
CA ALA A 57 6.48 -12.50 -1.77
C ALA A 57 5.73 -11.16 -1.64
N GLY A 58 4.46 -11.09 -2.06
CA GLY A 58 3.73 -9.83 -2.08
C GLY A 58 2.54 -9.81 -3.03
N THR A 59 2.13 -8.60 -3.37
CA THR A 59 1.06 -8.32 -4.33
C THR A 59 1.44 -7.11 -5.16
N THR A 60 1.34 -7.25 -6.48
CA THR A 60 1.46 -6.14 -7.43
C THR A 60 0.08 -5.54 -7.69
N LEU A 61 -0.07 -4.22 -7.52
CA LEU A 61 -1.23 -3.43 -7.91
C LEU A 61 -0.90 -2.53 -9.10
N GLU A 62 -1.85 -2.34 -10.00
CA GLU A 62 -1.76 -1.43 -11.15
C GLU A 62 -3.01 -0.55 -11.22
N GLY A 63 -2.84 0.76 -11.37
CA GLY A 63 -3.94 1.71 -11.45
C GLY A 63 -3.49 3.15 -11.32
N SER A 64 -4.42 4.05 -10.98
CA SER A 64 -4.03 5.42 -10.61
C SER A 64 -3.26 5.45 -9.30
N TRP A 65 -2.38 6.44 -9.14
CA TRP A 65 -1.60 6.63 -7.91
C TRP A 65 -2.50 6.60 -6.67
N ASP A 66 -3.56 7.39 -6.67
CA ASP A 66 -4.48 7.49 -5.54
C ASP A 66 -5.23 6.18 -5.26
N GLN A 67 -5.68 5.47 -6.30
CA GLN A 67 -6.37 4.20 -6.11
C GLN A 67 -5.45 3.13 -5.52
N VAL A 68 -4.23 3.01 -6.04
CA VAL A 68 -3.24 2.02 -5.58
C VAL A 68 -2.88 2.26 -4.11
N PHE A 69 -2.50 3.50 -3.76
CA PHE A 69 -2.09 3.81 -2.39
C PHE A 69 -3.27 3.83 -1.41
N ARG A 70 -4.49 4.18 -1.86
CA ARG A 70 -5.70 4.00 -1.07
C ARG A 70 -5.92 2.54 -0.69
N VAL A 71 -5.80 1.61 -1.65
CA VAL A 71 -5.99 0.17 -1.38
C VAL A 71 -4.93 -0.38 -0.43
N ILE A 72 -3.67 0.03 -0.59
CA ILE A 72 -2.60 -0.33 0.35
C ILE A 72 -2.91 0.19 1.77
N GLY A 73 -3.35 1.44 1.91
CA GLY A 73 -3.76 2.01 3.19
C GLY A 73 -4.98 1.29 3.82
N GLN A 74 -5.93 0.88 2.99
CA GLN A 74 -7.07 0.05 3.43
C GLN A 74 -6.61 -1.33 3.92
N ALA A 75 -5.61 -1.94 3.28
CA ALA A 75 -5.04 -3.20 3.73
C ALA A 75 -4.42 -3.08 5.13
N HIS A 76 -3.67 -2.00 5.41
CA HIS A 76 -3.19 -1.69 6.75
C HIS A 76 -4.34 -1.56 7.75
N SER A 77 -5.35 -0.76 7.42
CA SER A 77 -6.50 -0.52 8.28
C SER A 77 -7.25 -1.81 8.62
N LEU A 78 -7.42 -2.70 7.63
CA LEU A 78 -8.07 -3.99 7.79
C LEU A 78 -7.28 -4.93 8.72
N VAL A 79 -5.94 -4.94 8.60
CA VAL A 79 -5.09 -5.73 9.49
C VAL A 79 -5.13 -5.19 10.93
N HIS A 80 -5.17 -3.87 11.11
CA HIS A 80 -5.35 -3.25 12.42
C HIS A 80 -6.71 -3.58 13.06
N GLN A 81 -7.80 -3.63 12.28
CA GLN A 81 -9.11 -4.08 12.77
C GLN A 81 -9.10 -5.53 13.29
N GLY A 82 -8.15 -6.35 12.81
CA GLY A 82 -7.90 -7.70 13.31
C GLY A 82 -7.17 -7.77 14.66
N GLY A 83 -6.81 -6.64 15.26
CA GLY A 83 -6.11 -6.54 16.54
C GLY A 83 -4.59 -6.44 16.44
N VAL A 84 -4.03 -6.40 15.23
CA VAL A 84 -2.59 -6.22 15.02
C VAL A 84 -2.21 -4.78 15.32
N VAL A 85 -1.31 -4.56 16.28
CA VAL A 85 -0.90 -3.21 16.70
C VAL A 85 0.06 -2.57 15.70
N ARG A 86 0.93 -3.36 15.06
CA ARG A 86 1.94 -2.86 14.13
C ARG A 86 1.94 -3.64 12.82
N VAL A 87 1.92 -2.90 11.72
CA VAL A 87 2.07 -3.43 10.36
C VAL A 87 3.29 -2.77 9.73
N GLN A 88 4.22 -3.57 9.22
CA GLN A 88 5.35 -3.11 8.42
C GLN A 88 5.14 -3.51 6.98
N THR A 89 5.23 -2.55 6.06
CA THR A 89 5.09 -2.80 4.64
C THR A 89 6.39 -2.40 3.94
N SER A 90 6.86 -3.24 3.02
CA SER A 90 7.88 -2.88 2.04
C SER A 90 7.22 -2.80 0.66
N MET A 91 7.68 -1.87 -0.18
CA MET A 91 7.11 -1.73 -1.52
C MET A 91 8.14 -1.21 -2.53
N ARG A 92 7.98 -1.63 -3.78
CA ARG A 92 8.62 -1.02 -4.96
C ARG A 92 7.52 -0.44 -5.83
N VAL A 93 7.61 0.84 -6.15
CA VAL A 93 6.64 1.54 -7.00
C VAL A 93 7.36 2.12 -8.22
N GLY A 94 6.73 2.03 -9.38
CA GLY A 94 7.20 2.64 -10.61
C GLY A 94 6.07 3.34 -11.35
N THR A 95 6.47 4.34 -12.15
CA THR A 95 5.59 5.21 -12.94
C THR A 95 6.25 5.46 -14.30
N ARG A 96 5.47 5.75 -15.33
CA ARG A 96 5.95 6.11 -16.67
C ARG A 96 5.02 7.14 -17.30
#